data_AF-A0A429G0D7-F1
#
_entry.id   AF-A0A429G0D7-F1
#
_cell.length_a   1.000
_cell.length_b   1.000
_cell.length_c   1.000
_cell.angle_alpha   90.00
_cell.angle_beta   90.00
_cell.angle_gamma   90.00
#
_symmetry.space_group_name_H-M   'P 1'
#
loop_
_entity.id
_entity.type
_entity.pdbx_description
1 polymer ?
#
loop_
_entity_poly.entity_id
_entity_poly.type
_entity_poly.pdbx_seq_one_letter_code
_entity_poly.pdbx_strand_id
1 'polypeptide(L)'
;MPANTLTPPDTRIDAPAANRPRMGWLDALRGIAALVVVFEHSLDVLLPEVRATASPWFDFGRYGVFVFFLVSGYVVPFSLERRGSVRAFWVGRFFRLYPAWAVSVALALALAVAGLGYGLPAALGDRPWTAALAHLTMLQDLLGVPNVVNVFWTLSYEMIFYLLVTAMFVAGVKRASARIALGFGIAAALLGVVLPSQLLAARWPDGTTLVAAAVLAAGLAALFGGPAVRRIGVAVVATLALTLLVLNSRIGGVESLCIIATMFAGTAVRGLQDGRLRAWPAAAMIAVVPVLTLLAGLRPPPTWSQHGYPESLGLDWSLAVAAAWLTFLAGLALRHRTMPRALVWSGLVSYSMYLLHPLVVQAVWSAAGEDPGSLPVPERLGWGALLVAGVLGASALAYRFVEKPAQRLGKRLTRPPG
;
A
#
# COMPACT_ATOMS: atom_id res chain seq x y z
N MET A 1 -25.56 -38.88 0.02
CA MET A 1 -24.85 -37.63 -0.34
C MET A 1 -24.28 -37.02 0.93
N PRO A 2 -22.97 -36.89 1.11
CA PRO A 2 -22.44 -36.39 2.36
C PRO A 2 -22.63 -34.87 2.43
N ALA A 3 -23.36 -34.43 3.45
CA ALA A 3 -23.55 -33.04 3.83
C ALA A 3 -22.19 -32.42 4.19
N ASN A 4 -21.78 -31.38 3.43
CA ASN A 4 -20.49 -30.73 3.61
C ASN A 4 -20.63 -29.57 4.61
N THR A 5 -19.98 -29.71 5.76
CA THR A 5 -20.06 -28.88 6.98
C THR A 5 -19.34 -27.52 6.88
N LEU A 6 -19.31 -26.89 5.70
CA LEU A 6 -18.48 -25.69 5.44
C LEU A 6 -19.27 -24.41 5.15
N THR A 7 -20.59 -24.41 5.38
CA THR A 7 -21.37 -23.17 5.44
C THR A 7 -21.26 -22.59 6.84
N PRO A 8 -20.63 -21.42 7.06
CA PRO A 8 -20.75 -20.75 8.35
C PRO A 8 -22.18 -20.20 8.47
N PRO A 9 -22.88 -20.43 9.59
CA PRO A 9 -24.03 -19.62 9.95
C PRO A 9 -23.57 -18.18 10.17
N ASP A 10 -24.51 -17.24 10.03
CA ASP A 10 -24.33 -15.80 10.22
C ASP A 10 -23.21 -15.42 11.20
N THR A 11 -22.42 -14.42 10.81
CA THR A 11 -21.34 -13.84 11.62
C THR A 11 -21.88 -13.29 12.95
N ARG A 12 -22.06 -14.17 13.94
CA ARG A 12 -22.30 -13.79 15.33
C ARG A 12 -21.04 -13.14 15.87
N ILE A 13 -21.24 -11.98 16.49
CA ILE A 13 -20.17 -11.13 17.02
C ILE A 13 -19.37 -11.86 18.14
N ASP A 14 -19.93 -12.94 18.69
CA ASP A 14 -19.38 -13.68 19.84
C ASP A 14 -18.62 -14.98 19.51
N ALA A 15 -18.47 -15.34 18.22
CA ALA A 15 -17.69 -16.54 17.88
C ALA A 15 -16.19 -16.35 18.23
N PRO A 16 -15.53 -17.34 18.86
CA PRO A 16 -14.11 -17.26 19.18
C PRO A 16 -13.30 -16.94 17.91
N ALA A 17 -12.31 -16.06 18.06
CA ALA A 17 -11.54 -15.51 16.95
C ALA A 17 -10.91 -16.57 16.03
N ALA A 18 -10.77 -17.83 16.45
CA ALA A 18 -10.24 -18.93 15.65
C ALA A 18 -11.15 -19.37 14.48
N ASN A 19 -12.46 -19.09 14.53
CA ASN A 19 -13.45 -19.70 13.62
C ASN A 19 -14.10 -18.76 12.58
N ARG A 20 -13.66 -17.51 12.42
CA ARG A 20 -14.20 -16.66 11.35
C ARG A 20 -13.57 -17.01 9.99
N PRO A 21 -14.37 -17.29 8.95
CA PRO A 21 -13.87 -17.65 7.62
C PRO A 21 -13.04 -16.49 7.05
N ARG A 22 -11.93 -16.84 6.38
CA ARG A 22 -11.14 -15.89 5.59
C ARG A 22 -12.04 -15.21 4.56
N MET A 23 -11.88 -13.89 4.40
CA MET A 23 -12.65 -13.11 3.44
C MET A 23 -12.05 -13.29 2.04
N GLY A 24 -12.40 -14.40 1.38
CA GLY A 24 -11.82 -14.77 0.07
C GLY A 24 -12.00 -13.71 -1.02
N TRP A 25 -13.05 -12.89 -0.96
CA TRP A 25 -13.24 -11.78 -1.90
C TRP A 25 -12.16 -10.69 -1.78
N LEU A 26 -11.67 -10.40 -0.57
CA LEU A 26 -10.57 -9.44 -0.38
C LEU A 26 -9.25 -10.01 -0.89
N ASP A 27 -8.99 -11.29 -0.63
CA ASP A 27 -7.83 -11.97 -1.18
C ASP A 27 -7.90 -11.95 -2.71
N ALA A 28 -9.06 -12.25 -3.30
CA ALA A 28 -9.26 -12.17 -4.74
C ALA A 28 -8.98 -10.77 -5.32
N LEU A 29 -9.50 -9.70 -4.70
CA LEU A 29 -9.23 -8.32 -5.12
C LEU A 29 -7.73 -7.98 -5.07
N ARG A 30 -7.03 -8.43 -4.01
CA ARG A 30 -5.57 -8.26 -3.90
C ARG A 30 -4.82 -9.02 -4.98
N GLY A 31 -5.30 -10.22 -5.33
CA GLY A 31 -4.74 -11.04 -6.39
C GLY A 31 -4.86 -10.37 -7.75
N ILE A 32 -6.05 -9.85 -8.09
CA ILE A 32 -6.28 -9.06 -9.31
C ILE A 32 -5.35 -7.85 -9.33
N ALA A 33 -5.38 -7.03 -8.27
CA ALA A 33 -4.58 -5.82 -8.18
C ALA A 33 -3.09 -6.07 -8.42
N ALA A 34 -2.54 -7.10 -7.76
CA ALA A 34 -1.14 -7.46 -7.91
C ALA A 34 -0.79 -7.92 -9.33
N LEU A 35 -1.65 -8.74 -9.96
CA LEU A 35 -1.43 -9.18 -11.34
C LEU A 35 -1.48 -8.02 -12.33
N VAL A 36 -2.38 -7.06 -12.13
CA VAL A 36 -2.46 -5.86 -12.97
C VAL A 36 -1.22 -4.97 -12.81
N VAL A 37 -0.66 -4.85 -11.60
CA VAL A 37 0.60 -4.12 -11.40
C VAL A 37 1.79 -4.84 -12.04
N VAL A 38 1.82 -6.18 -12.00
CA VAL A 38 2.83 -6.98 -12.73
C VAL A 38 2.70 -6.74 -14.24
N PHE A 39 1.47 -6.72 -14.75
CA PHE A 39 1.18 -6.42 -16.15
C PHE A 39 1.68 -5.03 -16.53
N GLU A 40 1.36 -3.99 -15.76
CA GLU A 40 1.84 -2.61 -15.99
C GLU A 40 3.35 -2.56 -16.18
N HIS A 41 4.13 -3.11 -15.24
CA HIS A 41 5.59 -3.07 -15.33
C HIS A 41 6.16 -3.99 -16.41
N SER A 42 5.39 -4.97 -16.89
CA SER A 42 5.78 -5.79 -18.03
C SER A 42 5.62 -5.05 -19.37
N LEU A 43 4.72 -4.06 -19.45
CA LEU A 43 4.53 -3.26 -20.67
C LEU A 43 5.78 -2.46 -21.03
N ASP A 44 6.47 -1.92 -20.01
CA ASP A 44 7.71 -1.15 -20.15
C ASP A 44 8.81 -1.91 -20.89
N VAL A 45 8.83 -3.23 -20.72
CA VAL A 45 9.93 -4.10 -21.16
C VAL A 45 9.52 -4.94 -22.37
N LEU A 46 8.30 -5.48 -22.38
CA LEU A 46 7.88 -6.49 -23.35
C LEU A 46 6.89 -5.96 -24.39
N LEU A 47 6.13 -4.91 -24.10
CA LEU A 47 5.04 -4.45 -24.97
C LEU A 47 4.98 -2.91 -25.02
N PRO A 48 6.07 -2.24 -25.45
CA PRO A 48 6.15 -0.77 -25.45
C PRO A 48 5.09 -0.11 -26.34
N GLU A 49 4.63 -0.77 -27.40
CA GLU A 49 3.59 -0.28 -28.30
C GLU A 49 2.22 -0.24 -27.61
N VAL A 50 1.94 -1.25 -26.77
CA VAL A 50 0.74 -1.28 -25.94
C VAL A 50 0.79 -0.19 -24.88
N ARG A 51 1.95 0.01 -24.25
CA ARG A 51 2.18 1.12 -23.30
C ARG A 51 1.86 2.47 -23.95
N ALA A 52 2.47 2.75 -25.10
CA ALA A 52 2.28 4.02 -25.81
C ALA A 52 0.81 4.28 -26.21
N THR A 53 0.06 3.21 -26.50
CA THR A 53 -1.34 3.33 -26.94
C THR A 53 -2.33 3.38 -25.77
N ALA A 54 -2.10 2.61 -24.70
CA ALA A 54 -3.06 2.43 -23.62
C ALA A 54 -2.83 3.35 -22.41
N SER A 55 -1.57 3.55 -22.00
CA SER A 55 -1.24 4.33 -20.79
C SER A 55 -1.74 5.78 -20.82
N PRO A 56 -1.82 6.50 -21.97
CA PRO A 56 -2.43 7.83 -22.01
C PRO A 56 -3.92 7.87 -21.63
N TRP A 57 -4.60 6.73 -21.67
CA TRP A 57 -6.03 6.61 -21.36
C TRP A 57 -6.30 5.92 -20.02
N PHE A 58 -5.36 5.11 -19.53
CA PHE A 58 -5.57 4.33 -18.31
C PHE A 58 -4.24 3.92 -17.66
N ASP A 59 -4.03 4.33 -16.42
CA ASP A 59 -2.88 3.90 -15.61
C ASP A 59 -3.20 2.58 -14.87
N PHE A 60 -2.72 1.45 -15.41
CA PHE A 60 -2.98 0.13 -14.80
C PHE A 60 -2.30 -0.04 -13.45
N GLY A 61 -1.12 0.58 -13.26
CA GLY A 61 -0.39 0.55 -12.00
C GLY A 61 -1.19 1.19 -10.86
N ARG A 62 -1.71 2.39 -11.10
CA ARG A 62 -2.47 3.19 -10.12
C ARG A 62 -3.80 2.54 -9.85
N TYR A 63 -4.44 1.96 -10.86
CA TYR A 63 -5.63 1.13 -10.67
C TYR A 63 -5.37 0.03 -9.63
N GLY A 64 -4.33 -0.78 -9.82
CA GLY A 64 -4.03 -1.89 -8.90
C GLY A 64 -3.68 -1.38 -7.50
N VAL A 65 -2.88 -0.32 -7.40
CA VAL A 65 -2.49 0.29 -6.13
C VAL A 65 -3.69 0.86 -5.35
N PHE A 66 -4.64 1.53 -6.01
CA PHE A 66 -5.84 2.04 -5.33
C PHE A 66 -6.78 0.92 -4.88
N VAL A 67 -6.86 -0.21 -5.62
CA VAL A 67 -7.57 -1.41 -5.11
C VAL A 67 -6.89 -1.93 -3.85
N PHE A 68 -5.56 -1.98 -3.80
CA PHE A 68 -4.82 -2.35 -2.59
C PHE A 68 -5.11 -1.42 -1.42
N PHE A 69 -5.13 -0.11 -1.64
CA PHE A 69 -5.41 0.88 -0.59
C PHE A 69 -6.84 0.76 -0.05
N LEU A 70 -7.84 0.54 -0.90
CA LEU A 70 -9.21 0.25 -0.46
C LEU A 70 -9.28 -1.01 0.40
N VAL A 71 -8.62 -2.09 -0.03
CA VAL A 71 -8.56 -3.35 0.71
C VAL A 71 -7.83 -3.18 2.06
N SER A 72 -6.68 -2.50 2.07
CA SER A 72 -5.94 -2.22 3.32
C SER A 72 -6.77 -1.37 4.28
N GLY A 73 -7.43 -0.33 3.76
CA GLY A 73 -8.36 0.51 4.49
C GLY A 73 -9.49 -0.29 5.16
N TYR A 74 -10.04 -1.27 4.45
CA TYR A 74 -11.12 -2.12 4.94
C TYR A 74 -10.66 -3.13 6.03
N VAL A 75 -9.45 -3.68 5.92
CA VAL A 75 -8.98 -4.80 6.78
C VAL A 75 -8.21 -4.34 8.02
N VAL A 76 -7.42 -3.28 7.91
CA VAL A 76 -6.44 -2.89 8.93
C VAL A 76 -7.09 -2.43 10.24
N PRO A 77 -8.08 -1.53 10.25
CA PRO A 77 -8.78 -1.13 11.47
C PRO A 77 -9.46 -2.30 12.18
N PHE A 78 -10.09 -3.19 11.41
CA PHE A 78 -10.69 -4.42 11.92
C PHE A 78 -9.64 -5.31 12.61
N SER A 79 -8.44 -5.42 12.04
CA SER A 79 -7.34 -6.16 12.65
C SER A 79 -6.84 -5.54 13.95
N LEU A 80 -6.84 -4.21 14.08
CA LEU A 80 -6.42 -3.52 15.30
C LEU A 80 -7.45 -3.75 16.42
N GLU A 81 -8.73 -3.63 16.11
CA GLU A 81 -9.82 -3.82 17.06
C GLU A 81 -9.95 -5.26 17.54
N ARG A 82 -9.84 -6.22 16.61
CA ARG A 82 -9.86 -7.65 16.95
C ARG A 82 -8.76 -8.04 17.92
N ARG A 83 -7.59 -7.39 17.83
CA ARG A 83 -6.47 -7.65 18.75
C ARG A 83 -6.64 -6.94 20.10
N GLY A 84 -7.39 -5.84 20.15
CA GLY A 84 -7.59 -5.04 21.37
C GLY A 84 -6.33 -4.37 21.93
N SER A 85 -5.15 -4.59 21.33
CA SER A 85 -3.86 -4.14 21.81
C SER A 85 -3.05 -3.51 20.68
N VAL A 86 -2.66 -2.25 20.88
CA VAL A 86 -1.82 -1.49 19.95
C VAL A 86 -0.45 -2.17 19.78
N ARG A 87 0.13 -2.68 20.86
CA ARG A 87 1.37 -3.48 20.81
C ARG A 87 1.20 -4.70 19.92
N ALA A 88 0.14 -5.48 20.12
CA ALA A 88 -0.11 -6.68 19.33
C ALA A 88 -0.36 -6.37 17.85
N PHE A 89 -0.93 -5.20 17.54
CA PHE A 89 -1.08 -4.71 16.18
C PHE A 89 0.28 -4.42 15.53
N TRP A 90 1.13 -3.60 16.15
CA TRP A 90 2.44 -3.23 15.59
C TRP A 90 3.38 -4.42 15.42
N VAL A 91 3.45 -5.31 16.42
CA VAL A 91 4.20 -6.57 16.30
C VAL A 91 3.67 -7.38 15.11
N GLY A 92 2.34 -7.49 14.97
CA GLY A 92 1.72 -8.18 13.83
C GLY A 92 2.06 -7.56 12.48
N ARG A 93 2.19 -6.22 12.39
CA ARG A 93 2.55 -5.50 11.16
C ARG A 93 4.03 -5.64 10.83
N PHE A 94 4.90 -5.55 11.85
CA PHE A 94 6.34 -5.77 11.68
C PHE A 94 6.62 -7.13 11.03
N PHE A 95 6.09 -8.22 11.63
CA PHE A 95 6.26 -9.58 11.09
C PHE A 95 5.48 -9.86 9.79
N ARG A 96 4.59 -8.96 9.37
CA ARG A 96 3.90 -9.03 8.08
C ARG A 96 4.73 -8.40 6.96
N LEU A 97 5.44 -7.31 7.26
CA LEU A 97 6.02 -6.42 6.24
C LEU A 97 7.54 -6.59 6.12
N TYR A 98 8.26 -6.38 7.22
CA TYR A 98 9.73 -6.31 7.22
C TYR A 98 10.43 -7.57 6.69
N PRO A 99 9.98 -8.81 6.97
CA PRO A 99 10.64 -10.00 6.46
C PRO A 99 10.70 -10.07 4.93
N ALA A 100 9.58 -9.82 4.24
CA ALA A 100 9.58 -9.86 2.78
C ALA A 100 10.25 -8.62 2.17
N TRP A 101 10.09 -7.45 2.82
CA TRP A 101 10.81 -6.23 2.45
C TRP A 101 12.33 -6.41 2.53
N ALA A 102 12.84 -7.05 3.58
CA ALA A 102 14.27 -7.30 3.74
C ALA A 102 14.79 -8.24 2.64
N VAL A 103 14.01 -9.26 2.27
CA VAL A 103 14.34 -10.15 1.16
C VAL A 103 14.35 -9.41 -0.17
N SER A 104 13.39 -8.52 -0.44
CA SER A 104 13.39 -7.74 -1.67
C SER A 104 14.54 -6.74 -1.73
N VAL A 105 14.92 -6.12 -0.61
CA VAL A 105 16.12 -5.27 -0.54
C VAL A 105 17.38 -6.09 -0.80
N ALA A 106 17.55 -7.22 -0.13
CA ALA A 106 18.71 -8.09 -0.33
C ALA A 106 18.84 -8.56 -1.78
N LEU A 107 17.71 -8.93 -2.41
CA LEU A 107 17.69 -9.34 -3.81
C LEU A 107 18.00 -8.15 -4.75
N ALA A 108 17.46 -6.96 -4.48
CA ALA A 108 17.79 -5.75 -5.25
C ALA A 108 19.29 -5.42 -5.19
N LEU A 109 19.88 -5.49 -4.00
CA LEU A 109 21.32 -5.30 -3.81
C LEU A 109 22.14 -6.37 -4.54
N ALA A 110 21.72 -7.63 -4.47
CA ALA A 110 22.40 -8.74 -5.15
C ALA A 110 22.37 -8.59 -6.69
N LEU A 111 21.21 -8.23 -7.26
CA LEU A 111 21.08 -7.96 -8.69
C LEU A 111 21.95 -6.77 -9.12
N ALA A 112 21.99 -5.71 -8.32
CA ALA A 112 22.83 -4.54 -8.61
C ALA A 112 24.34 -4.88 -8.61
N VAL A 113 24.81 -5.65 -7.63
CA VAL A 113 26.21 -6.10 -7.56
C VAL A 113 26.55 -7.06 -8.69
N ALA A 114 25.61 -7.91 -9.10
CA ALA A 114 25.79 -8.84 -10.22
C ALA A 114 25.71 -8.17 -11.60
N GLY A 115 25.32 -6.89 -11.68
CA GLY A 115 25.07 -6.21 -12.95
C GLY A 115 23.82 -6.73 -13.70
N LEU A 116 22.87 -7.33 -12.99
CA LEU A 116 21.68 -7.99 -13.56
C LEU A 116 20.43 -7.12 -13.40
N GLY A 117 20.43 -5.92 -13.99
CA GLY A 117 19.31 -4.98 -13.96
C GLY A 117 19.73 -3.52 -14.17
N TYR A 118 18.82 -2.58 -13.95
CA TYR A 118 19.08 -1.14 -14.14
C TYR A 118 19.98 -0.51 -13.06
N GLY A 119 20.46 -1.30 -12.11
CA GLY A 119 21.17 -0.82 -10.93
C GLY A 119 20.28 -0.11 -9.91
N LEU A 120 20.91 0.43 -8.86
CA LEU A 120 20.23 1.23 -7.84
C LEU A 120 20.34 2.72 -8.18
N PRO A 121 19.34 3.55 -7.78
CA PRO A 121 19.46 4.99 -7.93
C PRO A 121 20.76 5.52 -7.29
N ALA A 122 21.58 6.24 -8.06
CA ALA A 122 22.90 6.73 -7.62
C ALA A 122 22.83 7.55 -6.32
N ALA A 123 21.76 8.34 -6.14
CA ALA A 123 21.52 9.14 -4.95
C ALA A 123 21.42 8.33 -3.64
N LEU A 124 21.21 7.01 -3.70
CA LEU A 124 21.29 6.14 -2.51
C LEU A 124 22.74 5.95 -2.05
N GLY A 125 23.70 5.95 -2.97
CA GLY A 125 25.14 5.87 -2.69
C GLY A 125 25.72 7.16 -2.13
N ASP A 126 25.14 8.32 -2.47
CA ASP A 126 25.59 9.62 -1.96
C ASP A 126 25.37 9.78 -0.45
N ARG A 127 24.31 9.16 0.08
CA ARG A 127 23.90 9.26 1.50
C ARG A 127 23.41 7.91 2.03
N PRO A 128 24.31 6.92 2.19
CA PRO A 128 23.92 5.52 2.41
C PRO A 128 23.23 5.31 3.77
N TRP A 129 23.67 6.02 4.82
CA TRP A 129 23.04 5.90 6.14
C TRP A 129 21.64 6.54 6.17
N THR A 130 21.45 7.68 5.49
CA THR A 130 20.15 8.34 5.32
C THR A 130 19.20 7.44 4.54
N ALA A 131 19.69 6.86 3.44
CA ALA A 131 18.94 5.90 2.65
C ALA A 131 18.51 4.68 3.49
N ALA A 132 19.43 4.06 4.22
CA ALA A 132 19.14 2.92 5.07
C ALA A 132 18.09 3.27 6.15
N LEU A 133 18.25 4.40 6.84
CA LEU A 133 17.33 4.83 7.89
C LEU A 133 15.93 5.14 7.34
N ALA A 134 15.85 5.86 6.21
CA ALA A 134 14.58 6.18 5.56
C ALA A 134 13.81 4.91 5.15
N HIS A 135 14.50 3.91 4.58
CA HIS A 135 13.87 2.65 4.21
C HIS A 135 13.50 1.78 5.43
N LEU A 136 14.32 1.80 6.50
CA LEU A 136 14.01 1.11 7.76
C LEU A 136 12.78 1.66 8.45
N THR A 137 12.41 2.93 8.23
CA THR A 137 11.13 3.47 8.72
C THR A 137 9.95 3.16 7.79
N MET A 138 10.23 2.65 6.58
CA MET A 138 9.32 2.58 5.43
C MET A 138 8.78 3.95 4.99
N LEU A 139 9.38 5.07 5.40
CA LEU A 139 8.93 6.42 5.04
C LEU A 139 9.78 7.08 3.95
N GLN A 140 10.59 6.31 3.21
CA GLN A 140 11.55 6.86 2.24
C GLN A 140 10.93 7.80 1.20
N ASP A 141 9.72 7.51 0.73
CA ASP A 141 9.04 8.38 -0.24
C ASP A 141 8.58 9.72 0.37
N LEU A 142 8.28 9.71 1.68
CA LEU A 142 7.93 10.89 2.47
C LEU A 142 9.15 11.58 3.08
N LEU A 143 10.35 11.04 2.87
CA LEU A 143 11.63 11.59 3.33
C LEU A 143 12.49 12.08 2.17
N GLY A 144 11.95 12.10 0.95
CA GLY A 144 12.67 12.55 -0.26
C GLY A 144 13.82 11.62 -0.65
N VAL A 145 13.77 10.35 -0.24
CA VAL A 145 14.77 9.34 -0.56
C VAL A 145 14.24 8.46 -1.70
N PRO A 146 15.00 8.25 -2.78
CA PRO A 146 14.62 7.33 -3.85
C PRO A 146 14.36 5.90 -3.33
N ASN A 147 13.52 5.15 -4.02
CA ASN A 147 13.20 3.79 -3.59
C ASN A 147 14.23 2.78 -4.12
N VAL A 148 14.75 1.91 -3.25
CA VAL A 148 15.60 0.75 -3.64
C VAL A 148 14.88 -0.16 -4.63
N VAL A 149 13.59 -0.39 -4.41
CA VAL A 149 12.68 -1.03 -5.38
C VAL A 149 11.56 -0.04 -5.64
N ASN A 150 11.36 0.34 -6.90
CA ASN A 150 10.47 1.44 -7.29
C ASN A 150 9.12 1.42 -6.58
N VAL A 151 8.48 0.25 -6.42
CA VAL A 151 7.17 0.04 -5.79
C VAL A 151 7.10 0.29 -4.28
N PHE A 152 8.22 0.52 -3.60
CA PHE A 152 8.23 0.78 -2.15
C PHE A 152 7.52 2.09 -1.76
N TRP A 153 7.28 3.00 -2.69
CA TRP A 153 6.57 4.25 -2.42
C TRP A 153 5.22 4.02 -1.74
N THR A 154 4.47 2.97 -2.13
CA THR A 154 3.17 2.65 -1.53
C THR A 154 3.27 2.22 -0.07
N LEU A 155 4.40 1.62 0.34
CA LEU A 155 4.62 1.20 1.72
C LEU A 155 4.68 2.41 2.67
N SER A 156 5.18 3.56 2.19
CA SER A 156 5.22 4.80 2.96
C SER A 156 3.82 5.29 3.31
N TYR A 157 2.90 5.31 2.34
CA TYR A 157 1.51 5.72 2.59
C TYR A 157 0.75 4.69 3.42
N GLU A 158 1.04 3.40 3.25
CA GLU A 158 0.48 2.35 4.11
C GLU A 158 0.97 2.48 5.57
N MET A 159 2.25 2.83 5.79
CA MET A 159 2.79 3.11 7.11
C MET A 159 2.12 4.34 7.75
N ILE A 160 1.98 5.45 7.01
CA ILE A 160 1.23 6.63 7.46
C ILE A 160 -0.20 6.26 7.87
N PHE A 161 -0.89 5.47 7.06
CA PHE A 161 -2.23 5.01 7.40
C PHE A 161 -2.26 4.20 8.71
N TYR A 162 -1.26 3.34 8.96
CA TYR A 162 -1.16 2.60 10.23
C TYR A 162 -0.95 3.52 11.43
N LEU A 163 -0.14 4.56 11.29
CA LEU A 163 0.08 5.59 12.31
C LEU A 163 -1.23 6.34 12.61
N LEU A 164 -1.94 6.80 11.57
CA LEU A 164 -3.18 7.55 11.72
C LEU A 164 -4.33 6.69 12.29
N VAL A 165 -4.46 5.43 11.87
CA VAL A 165 -5.45 4.50 12.44
C VAL A 165 -5.13 4.16 13.89
N THR A 166 -3.86 4.00 14.24
CA THR A 166 -3.44 3.84 15.63
C THR A 166 -3.84 5.06 16.46
N ALA A 167 -3.65 6.27 15.91
CA ALA A 167 -4.07 7.50 16.56
C ALA A 167 -5.57 7.60 16.77
N MET A 168 -6.35 7.31 15.73
CA MET A 168 -7.82 7.27 15.79
C MET A 168 -8.30 6.26 16.85
N PHE A 169 -7.65 5.10 16.95
CA PHE A 169 -8.01 4.06 17.92
C PHE A 169 -7.69 4.47 19.37
N VAL A 170 -6.51 5.03 19.63
CA VAL A 170 -6.09 5.46 20.97
C VAL A 170 -6.87 6.68 21.46
N ALA A 171 -7.24 7.59 20.55
CA ALA A 171 -8.11 8.73 20.83
C ALA A 171 -9.59 8.33 20.99
N GLY A 172 -9.98 7.07 20.72
CA GLY A 172 -11.35 6.60 20.88
C GLY A 172 -12.34 7.07 19.82
N VAL A 173 -11.88 7.76 18.77
CA VAL A 173 -12.72 8.37 17.72
C VAL A 173 -13.02 7.40 16.56
N LYS A 174 -13.37 6.15 16.88
CA LYS A 174 -13.58 5.06 15.90
C LYS A 174 -14.70 5.31 14.89
N ARG A 175 -15.63 6.22 15.20
CA ARG A 175 -16.76 6.61 14.33
C ARG A 175 -16.43 7.77 13.38
N ALA A 176 -15.19 8.27 13.40
CA ALA A 176 -14.78 9.41 12.59
C ALA A 176 -14.28 9.04 11.18
N SER A 177 -14.12 7.75 10.86
CA SER A 177 -13.50 7.31 9.59
C SER A 177 -14.12 7.92 8.33
N ALA A 178 -15.45 8.02 8.24
CA ALA A 178 -16.11 8.65 7.10
C ALA A 178 -15.83 10.17 7.00
N ARG A 179 -15.79 10.87 8.14
CA ARG A 179 -15.44 12.30 8.20
C ARG A 179 -13.98 12.55 7.88
N ILE A 180 -13.09 11.68 8.35
CA ILE A 180 -11.66 11.73 8.05
C ILE A 180 -11.43 11.49 6.55
N ALA A 181 -12.08 10.49 5.97
CA ALA A 181 -12.02 10.20 4.53
C ALA A 181 -12.47 11.42 3.70
N LEU A 182 -13.62 12.00 4.04
CA LEU A 182 -14.12 13.20 3.38
C LEU A 182 -13.17 14.39 3.58
N GLY A 183 -12.65 14.61 4.79
CA GLY A 183 -11.72 15.68 5.09
C GLY A 183 -10.45 15.62 4.24
N PHE A 184 -9.84 14.43 4.12
CA PHE A 184 -8.69 14.23 3.22
C PHE A 184 -9.06 14.40 1.75
N GLY A 185 -10.25 13.95 1.32
CA GLY A 185 -10.74 14.18 -0.04
C GLY A 185 -10.91 15.66 -0.37
N ILE A 186 -11.50 16.43 0.56
CA ILE A 186 -11.66 17.89 0.41
C ILE A 186 -10.29 18.56 0.40
N ALA A 187 -9.39 18.17 1.30
CA ALA A 187 -8.04 18.70 1.33
C ALA A 187 -7.28 18.39 0.02
N ALA A 188 -7.44 17.20 -0.56
CA ALA A 188 -6.85 16.86 -1.85
C ALA A 188 -7.37 17.77 -2.97
N ALA A 189 -8.70 17.97 -3.04
CA ALA A 189 -9.34 18.78 -4.07
C ALA A 189 -9.05 20.29 -3.96
N LEU A 190 -8.94 20.81 -2.73
CA LEU A 190 -8.76 22.24 -2.48
C LEU A 190 -7.29 22.65 -2.34
N LEU A 191 -6.50 21.85 -1.60
CA LEU A 191 -5.16 22.20 -1.17
C LEU A 191 -4.09 21.32 -1.80
N GLY A 192 -4.39 20.09 -2.23
CA GLY A 192 -3.38 19.11 -2.65
C GLY A 192 -2.47 19.61 -3.77
N VAL A 193 -3.01 20.45 -4.66
CA VAL A 193 -2.31 21.08 -5.78
C VAL A 193 -1.29 22.11 -5.30
N VAL A 194 -1.56 22.82 -4.20
CA VAL A 194 -0.67 23.86 -3.63
C VAL A 194 0.23 23.32 -2.51
N LEU A 195 0.15 22.05 -2.15
CA LEU A 195 1.04 21.53 -1.12
C LEU A 195 2.46 21.36 -1.69
N PRO A 196 3.50 21.80 -0.95
CA PRO A 196 4.86 21.66 -1.43
C PRO A 196 5.26 20.17 -1.43
N SER A 197 6.01 19.76 -2.45
CA SER A 197 6.62 18.44 -2.51
C SER A 197 8.05 18.51 -1.99
N GLN A 198 8.42 17.55 -1.14
CA GLN A 198 9.78 17.38 -0.61
C GLN A 198 10.39 18.62 0.07
N LEU A 199 9.59 19.54 0.66
CA LEU A 199 10.08 20.81 1.21
C LEU A 199 11.16 20.62 2.29
N LEU A 200 10.91 19.70 3.22
CA LEU A 200 11.80 19.45 4.36
C LEU A 200 13.07 18.74 3.87
N ALA A 201 12.91 17.74 3.01
CA ALA A 201 14.02 16.98 2.44
C ALA A 201 14.90 17.82 1.49
N ALA A 202 14.31 18.78 0.77
CA ALA A 202 15.07 19.73 -0.06
C ALA A 202 15.90 20.68 0.80
N ARG A 203 15.40 21.07 1.98
CA ARG A 203 16.08 22.04 2.86
C ARG A 203 17.14 21.39 3.75
N TRP A 204 16.83 20.24 4.35
CA TRP A 204 17.74 19.53 5.25
C TRP A 204 17.50 18.01 5.20
N PRO A 205 17.98 17.32 4.16
CA PRO A 205 17.62 15.91 3.90
C PRO A 205 18.02 14.95 5.03
N ASP A 206 19.29 15.03 5.46
CA ASP A 206 19.83 14.15 6.50
C ASP A 206 19.18 14.39 7.86
N GLY A 207 19.00 15.65 8.24
CA GLY A 207 18.33 15.99 9.50
C GLY A 207 16.85 15.68 9.49
N THR A 208 16.15 15.90 8.37
CA THR A 208 14.73 15.52 8.23
C THR A 208 14.56 14.02 8.45
N THR A 209 15.40 13.20 7.82
CA THR A 209 15.38 11.73 7.98
C THR A 209 15.69 11.32 9.41
N LEU A 210 16.76 11.87 10.01
CA LEU A 210 17.17 11.53 11.37
C LEU A 210 16.09 11.91 12.40
N VAL A 211 15.55 13.13 12.31
CA VAL A 211 14.50 13.63 13.21
C VAL A 211 13.23 12.81 13.04
N ALA A 212 12.78 12.55 11.80
CA ALA A 212 11.60 11.74 11.56
C ALA A 212 11.76 10.32 12.13
N ALA A 213 12.91 9.67 11.91
CA ALA A 213 13.18 8.34 12.44
C ALA A 213 13.23 8.33 13.98
N ALA A 214 13.88 9.32 14.60
CA ALA A 214 13.95 9.46 16.06
C ALA A 214 12.56 9.69 16.67
N VAL A 215 11.76 10.60 16.09
CA VAL A 215 10.39 10.89 16.53
C VAL A 215 9.49 9.66 16.37
N LEU A 216 9.59 8.95 15.25
CA LEU A 216 8.86 7.71 15.01
C LEU A 216 9.25 6.64 16.04
N ALA A 217 10.55 6.42 16.26
CA ALA A 217 11.04 5.44 17.24
C ALA A 217 10.57 5.77 18.66
N ALA A 218 10.72 7.03 19.09
CA ALA A 218 10.28 7.48 20.41
C ALA A 218 8.76 7.35 20.59
N GLY A 219 7.96 7.73 19.59
CA GLY A 219 6.51 7.62 19.67
C GLY A 219 6.00 6.18 19.61
N LEU A 220 6.67 5.29 18.86
CA LEU A 220 6.38 3.85 18.89
C LEU A 220 6.80 3.23 20.23
N ALA A 221 7.91 3.66 20.83
CA ALA A 221 8.32 3.23 22.17
C ALA A 221 7.33 3.69 23.25
N ALA A 222 6.78 4.91 23.11
CA ALA A 222 5.75 5.43 23.99
C ALA A 222 4.45 4.60 23.99
N LEU A 223 4.21 3.75 22.97
CA LEU A 223 3.08 2.80 22.95
C LEU A 223 3.16 1.74 24.04
N PHE A 224 4.37 1.50 24.58
CA PHE A 224 4.63 0.56 25.66
C PHE A 224 4.56 1.23 27.05
N GLY A 225 4.42 2.55 27.09
CA GLY A 225 4.27 3.31 28.34
C GLY A 225 2.84 3.30 28.89
N GLY A 226 2.65 4.05 29.98
CA GLY A 226 1.34 4.28 30.60
C GLY A 226 0.37 5.04 29.67
N PRO A 227 -0.93 5.12 30.03
CA PRO A 227 -1.96 5.69 29.17
C PRO A 227 -1.69 7.12 28.70
N ALA A 228 -1.12 7.98 29.56
CA ALA A 228 -0.77 9.36 29.22
C ALA A 228 0.39 9.42 28.21
N VAL A 229 1.49 8.70 28.49
CA VAL A 229 2.65 8.60 27.60
C VAL A 229 2.24 8.06 26.23
N ARG A 230 1.38 7.04 26.21
CA ARG A 230 0.84 6.47 24.97
C ARG A 230 0.04 7.48 24.15
N ARG A 231 -0.81 8.30 24.78
CA ARG A 231 -1.57 9.35 24.07
C ARG A 231 -0.64 10.40 23.48
N ILE A 232 0.37 10.84 24.24
CA ILE A 232 1.36 11.82 23.77
C ILE A 232 2.17 11.25 22.60
N GLY A 233 2.73 10.05 22.74
CA GLY A 233 3.54 9.42 21.69
C GLY A 233 2.76 9.23 20.39
N VAL A 234 1.50 8.83 20.50
CA VAL A 234 0.60 8.70 19.35
C VAL A 234 0.29 10.06 18.71
N ALA A 235 0.03 11.10 19.51
CA ALA A 235 -0.20 12.44 18.99
C ALA A 235 1.03 12.96 18.25
N VAL A 236 2.22 12.80 18.83
CA VAL A 236 3.50 13.18 18.22
C VAL A 236 3.72 12.48 16.88
N VAL A 237 3.46 11.17 16.80
CA VAL A 237 3.65 10.40 15.56
C VAL A 237 2.57 10.71 14.53
N ALA A 238 1.33 10.98 14.95
CA ALA A 238 0.28 11.46 14.05
C ALA A 238 0.64 12.83 13.46
N THR A 239 1.19 13.73 14.28
CA THR A 239 1.69 15.04 13.81
C THR A 239 2.83 14.86 12.82
N LEU A 240 3.83 14.03 13.13
CA LEU A 240 4.91 13.70 12.18
C LEU A 240 4.33 13.18 10.86
N ALA A 241 3.40 12.23 10.93
CA ALA A 241 2.77 11.62 9.76
C ALA A 241 2.06 12.67 8.89
N LEU A 242 1.27 13.55 9.50
CA LEU A 242 0.57 14.63 8.80
C LEU A 242 1.53 15.68 8.23
N THR A 243 2.57 16.05 8.98
CA THR A 243 3.60 17.00 8.53
C THR A 243 4.34 16.47 7.30
N LEU A 244 4.79 15.21 7.32
CA LEU A 244 5.46 14.61 6.18
C LEU A 244 4.52 14.46 4.98
N LEU A 245 3.27 14.06 5.22
CA LEU A 245 2.26 13.92 4.16
C LEU A 245 1.97 15.25 3.45
N VAL A 246 1.89 16.34 4.22
CA VAL A 246 1.51 17.67 3.71
C VAL A 246 2.70 18.42 3.12
N LEU A 247 3.91 18.26 3.66
CA LEU A 247 5.06 19.09 3.27
C LEU A 247 6.14 18.34 2.48
N ASN A 248 6.15 17.00 2.50
CA ASN A 248 7.33 16.24 2.06
C ASN A 248 7.02 15.03 1.16
N SER A 249 5.76 14.82 0.78
CA SER A 249 5.35 13.77 -0.17
C SER A 249 6.05 13.91 -1.52
N ARG A 250 6.76 12.86 -1.98
CA ARG A 250 7.46 12.83 -3.26
C ARG A 250 6.53 12.64 -4.46
N ILE A 251 5.38 11.98 -4.29
CA ILE A 251 4.33 11.85 -5.32
C ILE A 251 3.38 13.06 -5.36
N GLY A 252 3.65 14.09 -4.55
CA GLY A 252 2.83 15.30 -4.46
C GLY A 252 1.64 15.20 -3.49
N GLY A 253 1.04 16.36 -3.20
CA GLY A 253 -0.06 16.49 -2.23
C GLY A 253 -1.38 15.90 -2.72
N VAL A 254 -1.70 16.02 -4.01
CA VAL A 254 -2.96 15.49 -4.57
C VAL A 254 -3.04 13.97 -4.42
N GLU A 255 -2.07 13.23 -4.98
CA GLU A 255 -2.10 11.76 -4.98
C GLU A 255 -2.03 11.21 -3.54
N SER A 256 -1.13 11.73 -2.72
CA SER A 256 -0.95 11.28 -1.33
C SER A 256 -2.19 11.49 -0.45
N LEU A 257 -2.85 12.64 -0.53
CA LEU A 257 -4.10 12.90 0.21
C LEU A 257 -5.25 12.03 -0.32
N CYS A 258 -5.33 11.81 -1.64
CA CYS A 258 -6.33 10.91 -2.23
C CYS A 258 -6.14 9.46 -1.79
N ILE A 259 -4.90 8.99 -1.65
CA ILE A 259 -4.58 7.67 -1.11
C ILE A 259 -5.11 7.55 0.32
N ILE A 260 -4.78 8.50 1.20
CA ILE A 260 -5.23 8.46 2.61
C ILE A 260 -6.76 8.58 2.70
N ALA A 261 -7.38 9.44 1.90
CA ALA A 261 -8.84 9.53 1.79
C ALA A 261 -9.46 8.18 1.42
N THR A 262 -8.91 7.51 0.40
CA THR A 262 -9.36 6.20 -0.09
C THR A 262 -9.24 5.11 0.97
N MET A 263 -8.11 5.05 1.70
CA MET A 263 -7.92 4.08 2.77
C MET A 263 -8.89 4.30 3.94
N PHE A 264 -9.13 5.55 4.35
CA PHE A 264 -10.15 5.84 5.37
C PHE A 264 -11.57 5.58 4.86
N ALA A 265 -11.83 5.74 3.58
CA ALA A 265 -13.13 5.40 3.00
C ALA A 265 -13.36 3.88 3.04
N GLY A 266 -12.36 3.05 2.77
CA GLY A 266 -12.40 1.60 3.01
C GLY A 266 -12.70 1.26 4.48
N THR A 267 -12.12 2.02 5.42
CA THR A 267 -12.42 1.90 6.87
C THR A 267 -13.89 2.24 7.15
N ALA A 268 -14.41 3.28 6.51
CA ALA A 268 -15.77 3.73 6.69
C ALA A 268 -16.79 2.74 6.10
N VAL A 269 -16.50 2.14 4.94
CA VAL A 269 -17.29 1.03 4.37
C VAL A 269 -17.37 -0.13 5.35
N ARG A 270 -16.25 -0.49 5.99
CA ARG A 270 -16.26 -1.52 7.04
C ARG A 270 -17.11 -1.11 8.24
N GLY A 271 -16.98 0.14 8.69
CA GLY A 271 -17.76 0.70 9.79
C GLY A 271 -19.27 0.70 9.54
N LEU A 272 -19.70 0.89 8.29
CA LEU A 272 -21.09 0.73 7.86
C LEU A 272 -21.57 -0.72 7.99
N GLN A 273 -20.79 -1.68 7.48
CA GLN A 273 -21.14 -3.10 7.55
C GLN A 273 -21.20 -3.65 8.96
N ASP A 274 -20.30 -3.19 9.83
CA ASP A 274 -20.28 -3.56 11.24
C ASP A 274 -21.36 -2.81 12.06
N GLY A 275 -22.22 -1.99 11.43
CA GLY A 275 -23.30 -1.26 12.10
C GLY A 275 -22.85 -0.11 13.03
N ARG A 276 -21.61 0.36 12.91
CA ARG A 276 -21.02 1.36 13.82
C ARG A 276 -21.24 2.80 13.39
N LEU A 277 -21.43 3.00 12.09
CA LEU A 277 -21.69 4.29 11.48
C LEU A 277 -23.17 4.38 11.10
N ARG A 278 -23.72 5.60 11.14
CA ARG A 278 -25.07 5.86 10.63
C ARG A 278 -25.06 5.69 9.11
N ALA A 279 -25.94 4.84 8.61
CA ALA A 279 -25.93 4.37 7.22
C ALA A 279 -25.88 5.51 6.19
N TRP A 280 -26.89 6.38 6.20
CA TRP A 280 -27.04 7.44 5.21
C TRP A 280 -25.90 8.48 5.19
N PRO A 281 -25.58 9.16 6.32
CA PRO A 281 -24.53 10.18 6.31
C PRO A 281 -23.16 9.61 5.95
N ALA A 282 -22.82 8.41 6.44
CA ALA A 282 -21.54 7.79 6.11
C ALA A 282 -21.48 7.32 4.66
N ALA A 283 -22.56 6.75 4.11
CA ALA A 283 -22.62 6.39 2.69
C ALA A 283 -22.45 7.62 1.79
N ALA A 284 -23.13 8.73 2.10
CA ALA A 284 -22.99 9.98 1.35
C ALA A 284 -21.56 10.51 1.38
N MET A 285 -20.93 10.57 2.56
CA MET A 285 -19.53 11.00 2.69
C MET A 285 -18.57 10.11 1.89
N ILE A 286 -18.76 8.79 1.91
CA ILE A 286 -17.93 7.83 1.17
C ILE A 286 -18.12 7.99 -0.34
N ALA A 287 -19.35 8.19 -0.81
CA ALA A 287 -19.66 8.33 -2.23
C ALA A 287 -19.03 9.60 -2.85
N VAL A 288 -18.82 10.64 -2.04
CA VAL A 288 -18.17 11.88 -2.47
C VAL A 288 -16.65 11.73 -2.64
N VAL A 289 -16.00 10.82 -1.91
CA VAL A 289 -14.53 10.62 -1.96
C VAL A 289 -14.01 10.37 -3.39
N PRO A 290 -14.52 9.38 -4.17
CA PRO A 290 -14.04 9.16 -5.53
C PRO A 290 -14.24 10.40 -6.41
N VAL A 291 -15.37 11.12 -6.27
CA VAL A 291 -15.63 12.35 -7.04
C VAL A 291 -14.59 13.42 -6.73
N LEU A 292 -14.28 13.66 -5.45
CA LEU A 292 -13.25 14.61 -5.04
C LEU A 292 -11.87 14.21 -5.54
N THR A 293 -11.56 12.91 -5.53
CA THR A 293 -10.29 12.38 -6.06
C THR A 293 -10.15 12.63 -7.56
N LEU A 294 -11.21 12.38 -8.34
CA LEU A 294 -11.23 12.67 -9.78
C LEU A 294 -11.03 14.16 -10.05
N LEU A 295 -11.77 15.01 -9.34
CA LEU A 295 -11.63 16.47 -9.49
C LEU A 295 -10.23 16.96 -9.12
N ALA A 296 -9.60 16.36 -8.10
CA ALA A 296 -8.26 16.72 -7.69
C ALA A 296 -7.21 16.32 -8.74
N GLY A 297 -7.33 15.14 -9.35
CA GLY A 297 -6.38 14.63 -10.36
C GLY A 297 -6.34 15.43 -11.67
N LEU A 298 -7.45 16.08 -12.02
CA LEU A 298 -7.56 16.90 -13.24
C LEU A 298 -6.95 18.30 -13.10
N ARG A 299 -6.53 18.71 -11.90
CA ARG A 299 -6.00 20.07 -11.67
C ARG A 299 -4.48 20.11 -11.90
N PRO A 300 -3.97 21.05 -12.71
CA PRO A 300 -2.53 21.22 -12.88
C PRO A 300 -1.88 21.83 -11.63
N PRO A 301 -0.75 21.27 -11.14
CA PRO A 301 0.03 21.86 -10.06
C PRO A 301 0.68 23.19 -10.46
N PRO A 302 0.68 24.24 -9.61
CA PRO A 302 1.44 25.46 -9.83
C PRO A 302 2.95 25.21 -9.75
N THR A 303 3.73 26.01 -10.46
CA THR A 303 5.18 25.84 -10.65
C THR A 303 6.00 25.69 -9.37
N TRP A 304 5.61 26.34 -8.28
CA TRP A 304 6.34 26.27 -7.01
C TRP A 304 6.08 24.98 -6.21
N SER A 305 4.99 24.26 -6.50
CA SER A 305 4.71 22.94 -5.92
C SER A 305 5.45 21.81 -6.64
N GLN A 306 6.07 22.12 -7.80
CA GLN A 306 6.67 21.18 -8.74
C GLN A 306 8.15 20.91 -8.41
N HIS A 307 8.43 19.94 -7.54
CA HIS A 307 9.76 19.31 -7.46
C HIS A 307 9.66 17.86 -7.92
N GLY A 308 9.66 17.63 -9.25
CA GLY A 308 9.90 16.30 -9.85
C GLY A 308 8.78 15.69 -10.71
N TYR A 309 7.58 16.29 -10.77
CA TYR A 309 6.49 15.85 -11.67
C TYR A 309 5.85 17.06 -12.36
N PRO A 310 6.10 17.27 -13.67
CA PRO A 310 5.72 18.50 -14.37
C PRO A 310 4.25 18.56 -14.84
N GLU A 311 3.49 17.46 -14.76
CA GLU A 311 2.14 17.36 -15.32
C GLU A 311 1.06 17.14 -14.25
N SER A 312 -0.20 17.46 -14.58
CA SER A 312 -1.35 17.01 -13.77
C SER A 312 -1.39 15.48 -13.75
N LEU A 313 -2.07 14.89 -12.76
CA LEU A 313 -2.21 13.42 -12.69
C LEU A 313 -2.98 12.85 -13.89
N GLY A 314 -3.77 13.67 -14.58
CA GLY A 314 -4.37 13.31 -15.86
C GLY A 314 -5.68 12.53 -15.77
N LEU A 315 -6.25 12.28 -16.95
CA LEU A 315 -7.50 11.52 -17.11
C LEU A 315 -7.27 10.02 -16.90
N ASP A 316 -6.13 9.51 -17.35
CA ASP A 316 -5.65 8.14 -17.17
C ASP A 316 -5.62 7.72 -15.69
N TRP A 317 -5.01 8.56 -14.83
CA TRP A 317 -5.00 8.33 -13.39
C TRP A 317 -6.40 8.40 -12.79
N SER A 318 -7.19 9.39 -13.20
CA SER A 318 -8.55 9.59 -12.70
C SER A 318 -9.44 8.37 -13.04
N LEU A 319 -9.40 7.90 -14.28
CA LEU A 319 -10.11 6.70 -14.73
C LEU A 319 -9.64 5.45 -13.98
N ALA A 320 -8.33 5.31 -13.75
CA ALA A 320 -7.76 4.23 -12.96
C ALA A 320 -8.30 4.20 -11.52
N VAL A 321 -8.38 5.36 -10.85
CA VAL A 321 -8.95 5.46 -9.51
C VAL A 321 -10.46 5.14 -9.50
N ALA A 322 -11.21 5.65 -10.48
CA ALA A 322 -12.64 5.32 -10.62
C ALA A 322 -12.84 3.80 -10.80
N ALA A 323 -12.07 3.18 -11.67
CA ALA A 323 -12.11 1.74 -11.91
C ALA A 323 -11.73 0.95 -10.65
N ALA A 324 -10.77 1.41 -9.85
CA ALA A 324 -10.39 0.78 -8.59
C ALA A 324 -11.54 0.79 -7.58
N TRP A 325 -12.24 1.92 -7.47
CA TRP A 325 -13.45 2.06 -6.65
C TRP A 325 -14.57 1.13 -7.12
N LEU A 326 -14.87 1.11 -8.41
CA LEU A 326 -15.87 0.21 -9.00
C LEU A 326 -15.53 -1.26 -8.75
N THR A 327 -14.26 -1.63 -8.90
CA THR A 327 -13.76 -2.98 -8.64
C THR A 327 -13.95 -3.37 -7.18
N PHE A 328 -13.61 -2.48 -6.25
CA PHE A 328 -13.81 -2.73 -4.83
C PHE A 328 -15.29 -2.87 -4.47
N LEU A 329 -16.17 -2.01 -5.02
CA LEU A 329 -17.62 -2.09 -4.81
C LEU A 329 -18.22 -3.36 -5.42
N ALA A 330 -17.75 -3.79 -6.59
CA ALA A 330 -18.13 -5.07 -7.19
C ALA A 330 -17.71 -6.25 -6.30
N GLY A 331 -16.46 -6.26 -5.81
CA GLY A 331 -16.00 -7.26 -4.83
C GLY A 331 -16.82 -7.24 -3.55
N LEU A 332 -17.20 -6.06 -3.06
CA LEU A 332 -18.07 -5.89 -1.89
C LEU A 332 -19.48 -6.45 -2.15
N ALA A 333 -20.05 -6.23 -3.32
CA ALA A 333 -21.34 -6.79 -3.72
C ALA A 333 -21.29 -8.32 -3.79
N LEU A 334 -20.17 -8.87 -4.28
CA LEU A 334 -19.92 -10.30 -4.39
C LEU A 334 -19.36 -10.94 -3.12
N ARG A 335 -19.28 -10.23 -1.99
CA ARG A 335 -18.60 -10.68 -0.75
C ARG A 335 -19.11 -12.01 -0.17
N HIS A 336 -20.36 -12.38 -0.47
CA HIS A 336 -21.01 -13.59 -0.01
C HIS A 336 -20.90 -14.76 -1.00
N ARG A 337 -20.31 -14.52 -2.18
CA ARG A 337 -20.06 -15.55 -3.20
C ARG A 337 -18.71 -16.23 -2.94
N THR A 338 -18.63 -17.50 -3.32
CA THR A 338 -17.36 -18.24 -3.32
C THR A 338 -16.44 -17.73 -4.41
N MET A 339 -15.19 -17.43 -4.06
CA MET A 339 -14.20 -16.94 -5.02
C MET A 339 -13.35 -18.07 -5.60
N PRO A 340 -12.91 -17.97 -6.86
CA PRO A 340 -12.02 -18.96 -7.47
C PRO A 340 -10.74 -19.16 -6.65
N ARG A 341 -10.35 -20.42 -6.43
CA ARG A 341 -9.20 -20.77 -5.58
C ARG A 341 -7.89 -20.15 -6.06
N ALA A 342 -7.67 -20.12 -7.37
CA ALA A 342 -6.48 -19.51 -7.97
C ALA A 342 -6.36 -18.02 -7.63
N LEU A 343 -7.49 -17.29 -7.67
CA LEU A 343 -7.53 -15.86 -7.41
C LEU A 343 -7.36 -15.53 -5.91
N VAL A 344 -7.94 -16.36 -5.04
CA VAL A 344 -7.69 -16.27 -3.60
C VAL A 344 -6.22 -16.55 -3.29
N TRP A 345 -5.63 -17.56 -3.95
CA TRP A 345 -4.22 -17.91 -3.75
C TRP A 345 -3.27 -16.81 -4.21
N SER A 346 -3.50 -16.20 -5.36
CA SER A 346 -2.70 -15.04 -5.81
C SER A 346 -2.82 -13.88 -4.83
N GLY A 347 -4.00 -13.69 -4.23
CA GLY A 347 -4.22 -12.79 -3.09
C GLY A 347 -3.39 -13.07 -1.85
N LEU A 348 -3.20 -14.35 -1.50
CA LEU A 348 -2.43 -14.76 -0.33
C LEU A 348 -0.94 -14.43 -0.48
N VAL A 349 -0.41 -14.59 -1.69
CA VAL A 349 1.00 -14.30 -2.03
C VAL A 349 1.20 -12.88 -2.56
N SER A 350 0.14 -12.06 -2.58
CA SER A 350 0.12 -10.76 -3.26
C SER A 350 1.16 -9.77 -2.74
N TYR A 351 1.57 -9.88 -1.47
CA TYR A 351 2.57 -8.98 -0.89
C TYR A 351 3.96 -9.28 -1.45
N SER A 352 4.40 -10.54 -1.40
CA SER A 352 5.62 -10.99 -2.08
C SER A 352 5.59 -10.70 -3.58
N MET A 353 4.45 -10.95 -4.24
CA MET A 353 4.27 -10.64 -5.66
C MET A 353 4.48 -9.17 -5.96
N TYR A 354 3.89 -8.29 -5.15
CA TYR A 354 4.07 -6.87 -5.29
C TYR A 354 5.53 -6.43 -5.05
N LEU A 355 6.25 -6.99 -4.08
CA LEU A 355 7.63 -6.59 -3.80
C LEU A 355 8.67 -7.14 -4.78
N LEU A 356 8.46 -8.37 -5.26
CA LEU A 356 9.48 -9.09 -6.04
C LEU A 356 9.33 -8.89 -7.54
N HIS A 357 8.15 -8.50 -8.04
CA HIS A 357 7.97 -8.39 -9.50
C HIS A 357 8.91 -7.40 -10.19
N PRO A 358 9.28 -6.23 -9.65
CA PRO A 358 10.20 -5.34 -10.35
C PRO A 358 11.60 -5.95 -10.49
N LEU A 359 11.97 -6.83 -9.54
CA LEU A 359 13.25 -7.55 -9.55
C LEU A 359 13.24 -8.68 -10.58
N VAL A 360 12.11 -9.36 -10.74
CA VAL A 360 11.93 -10.35 -11.82
C VAL A 360 11.87 -9.68 -13.18
N VAL A 361 11.19 -8.54 -13.31
CA VAL A 361 11.16 -7.72 -14.53
C VAL A 361 12.58 -7.32 -14.94
N GLN A 362 13.39 -6.84 -13.99
CA GLN A 362 14.80 -6.51 -14.23
C GLN A 362 15.64 -7.71 -14.67
N ALA A 363 15.46 -8.86 -14.01
CA ALA A 363 16.16 -10.08 -14.39
C ALA A 363 15.78 -10.54 -15.81
N VAL A 364 14.50 -10.44 -16.19
CA VAL A 364 14.04 -10.73 -17.56
C VAL A 364 14.63 -9.74 -18.56
N TRP A 365 14.60 -8.44 -18.26
CA TRP A 365 15.19 -7.42 -19.12
C TRP A 365 16.68 -7.68 -19.39
N SER A 366 17.45 -7.99 -18.34
CA SER A 366 18.88 -8.32 -18.46
C SER A 366 19.11 -9.64 -19.22
N ALA A 367 18.35 -10.69 -18.92
CA ALA A 367 18.48 -12.00 -19.57
C ALA A 367 18.07 -12.00 -21.04
N ALA A 368 17.15 -11.12 -21.43
CA ALA A 368 16.67 -10.99 -22.80
C ALA A 368 17.51 -10.03 -23.68
N GLY A 369 18.63 -9.51 -23.15
CA GLY A 369 19.57 -8.68 -23.92
C GLY A 369 19.30 -7.18 -23.90
N GLU A 370 18.65 -6.67 -22.85
CA GLU A 370 18.46 -5.24 -22.56
C GLU A 370 17.61 -4.42 -23.56
N ASP A 371 17.13 -5.05 -24.63
CA ASP A 371 16.09 -4.51 -25.50
C ASP A 371 15.05 -5.59 -25.90
N PRO A 372 14.39 -6.24 -24.91
CA PRO A 372 13.38 -7.25 -25.21
C PRO A 372 12.17 -6.73 -25.99
N GLY A 373 11.95 -5.42 -26.01
CA GLY A 373 10.86 -4.78 -26.74
C GLY A 373 11.00 -4.90 -28.27
N SER A 374 12.24 -4.98 -28.78
CA SER A 374 12.51 -5.12 -30.22
C SER A 374 12.45 -6.57 -30.73
N LEU A 375 12.34 -7.56 -29.83
CA LEU A 375 12.23 -8.97 -30.20
C LEU A 375 10.93 -9.26 -30.99
N PRO A 376 10.91 -10.33 -31.82
CA PRO A 376 9.69 -10.81 -32.44
C PRO A 376 8.57 -11.08 -31.42
N VAL A 377 7.31 -10.81 -31.79
CA VAL A 377 6.16 -10.99 -30.89
C VAL A 377 6.11 -12.36 -30.20
N PRO A 378 6.37 -13.50 -30.88
CA PRO A 378 6.35 -14.81 -30.21
C PRO A 378 7.38 -14.93 -29.08
N GLU A 379 8.57 -14.35 -29.25
CA GLU A 379 9.62 -14.34 -28.23
C GLU A 379 9.24 -13.44 -27.05
N ARG A 380 8.66 -12.27 -27.32
CA ARG A 380 8.13 -11.37 -26.30
C ARG A 380 7.04 -12.04 -25.46
N LEU A 381 6.15 -12.80 -26.09
CA LEU A 381 5.14 -13.60 -25.40
C LEU A 381 5.75 -14.72 -24.56
N GLY A 382 6.81 -15.38 -25.06
CA GLY A 382 7.59 -16.36 -24.31
C GLY A 382 8.21 -15.77 -23.03
N TRP A 383 8.88 -14.61 -23.16
CA TRP A 383 9.41 -13.87 -22.02
C TRP A 383 8.32 -13.38 -21.06
N GLY A 384 7.16 -12.98 -21.56
CA GLY A 384 6.00 -12.62 -20.74
C GLY A 384 5.49 -13.80 -19.91
N ALA A 385 5.40 -14.99 -20.50
CA ALA A 385 5.01 -16.20 -19.78
C ALA A 385 6.05 -16.59 -18.71
N LEU A 386 7.34 -16.49 -19.04
CA LEU A 386 8.44 -16.72 -18.09
C LEU A 386 8.44 -15.69 -16.95
N LEU A 387 8.16 -14.42 -17.24
CA LEU A 387 8.04 -13.36 -16.25
C LEU A 387 6.92 -13.67 -15.26
N VAL A 388 5.72 -13.96 -15.75
CA VAL A 388 4.56 -14.28 -14.89
C VAL A 388 4.85 -15.53 -14.06
N ALA A 389 5.40 -16.59 -14.66
CA ALA A 389 5.78 -17.80 -13.95
C ALA A 389 6.86 -17.54 -12.88
N GLY A 390 7.88 -16.74 -13.22
CA GLY A 390 8.97 -16.35 -12.32
C GLY A 390 8.46 -15.54 -11.13
N VAL A 391 7.58 -14.55 -11.39
CA VAL A 391 6.93 -13.75 -10.35
C VAL A 391 6.10 -14.64 -9.42
N LEU A 392 5.23 -15.50 -9.96
CA LEU A 392 4.39 -16.38 -9.15
C LEU A 392 5.22 -17.40 -8.36
N GLY A 393 6.26 -17.96 -8.96
CA GLY A 393 7.21 -18.89 -8.33
C GLY A 393 7.97 -18.23 -7.18
N ALA A 394 8.64 -17.11 -7.43
CA ALA A 394 9.37 -16.35 -6.41
C ALA A 394 8.44 -15.92 -5.27
N SER A 395 7.22 -15.47 -5.59
CA SER A 395 6.21 -15.08 -4.60
C SER A 395 5.75 -16.26 -3.74
N ALA A 396 5.55 -17.43 -4.35
CA ALA A 396 5.17 -18.63 -3.62
C ALA A 396 6.27 -19.10 -2.65
N LEU A 397 7.53 -19.02 -3.09
CA LEU A 397 8.70 -19.35 -2.27
C LEU A 397 8.85 -18.36 -1.10
N ALA A 398 8.86 -17.06 -1.38
CA ALA A 398 8.94 -16.02 -0.35
C ALA A 398 7.77 -16.12 0.64
N TYR A 399 6.54 -16.36 0.16
CA TYR A 399 5.39 -16.59 1.02
C TYR A 399 5.59 -17.80 1.94
N ARG A 400 6.02 -18.94 1.39
CA ARG A 400 6.15 -20.20 2.12
C ARG A 400 7.27 -20.16 3.16
N PHE A 401 8.42 -19.61 2.80
CA PHE A 401 9.65 -19.70 3.58
C PHE A 401 9.94 -18.45 4.41
N VAL A 402 9.38 -17.29 4.06
CA VAL A 402 9.66 -16.02 4.75
C VAL A 402 8.41 -15.48 5.41
N GLU A 403 7.37 -15.16 4.63
CA GLU A 403 6.19 -14.48 5.18
C GLU A 403 5.42 -15.35 6.17
N LYS A 404 5.10 -16.59 5.80
CA LYS A 404 4.26 -17.48 6.62
C LYS A 404 4.95 -17.85 7.94
N PRO A 405 6.25 -18.21 7.99
CA PRO A 405 6.96 -18.42 9.26
C PRO A 405 7.02 -17.16 10.11
N ALA A 406 7.36 -16.00 9.53
CA ALA A 406 7.45 -14.75 10.27
C ALA A 406 6.10 -14.35 10.89
N GLN A 407 5.01 -14.45 10.12
CA GLN A 407 3.66 -14.18 10.64
C GLN A 407 3.24 -15.17 11.73
N ARG A 408 3.67 -16.44 11.67
CA ARG A 408 3.44 -17.42 12.75
C ARG A 408 4.19 -17.01 14.01
N LEU A 409 5.44 -16.57 13.89
CA LEU A 409 6.23 -16.06 15.01
C LEU A 409 5.58 -14.83 15.65
N GLY A 410 5.19 -13.83 14.85
CA GLY A 410 4.50 -12.65 15.36
C GLY A 410 3.16 -12.97 16.06
N LYS A 411 2.43 -14.00 15.59
CA LYS A 411 1.23 -14.50 16.29
C LYS A 411 1.57 -15.14 17.63
N ARG A 412 2.66 -15.91 17.73
CA ARG A 412 3.10 -16.52 19.01
C ARG A 412 3.49 -15.46 20.04
N LEU A 413 4.23 -14.42 19.62
CA LEU A 413 4.68 -13.32 20.48
C LEU A 413 3.55 -12.40 20.97
N THR A 414 2.36 -12.49 20.38
CA THR A 414 1.20 -11.63 20.70
C THR A 414 0.03 -12.40 21.31
N ARG A 415 0.22 -13.69 21.64
CA ARG A 415 -0.78 -14.46 22.39
C ARG A 415 -0.84 -13.93 23.83
N PRO A 416 -2.03 -13.77 24.42
CA PRO A 416 -2.15 -13.55 25.86
C PRO A 416 -1.46 -14.71 26.60
N PRO A 417 -0.80 -14.47 27.74
CA PRO A 417 -0.44 -15.55 28.65
C PRO A 417 -1.74 -16.29 29.00
N GLY A 418 -1.71 -17.61 28.81
CA GLY A 418 -2.86 -18.49 29.02
C GLY A 418 -3.14 -18.75 30.48
#